data_AF-A0A7S2RIA8-F1
#
_entry.id   AF-A0A7S2RIA8-F1
#
_cell.length_a   1.000
_cell.length_b   1.000
_cell.length_c   1.000
_cell.angle_alpha   90.00
_cell.angle_beta   90.00
_cell.angle_gamma   90.00
#
_symmetry.space_group_name_H-M   'P 1'
#
loop_
_entity.id
_entity.type
_entity.pdbx_description
1 polymer ?
#
loop_
_entity_poly.entity_id
_entity_poly.type
_entity_poly.pdbx_seq_one_letter_code
_entity_poly.pdbx_strand_id
1 'polypeptide(L)'
;MDDSELKRRMLERKFELAVGYANRPNKDQRGGMDTAGQLLFYGLYKQATQGPCKQKAPSSLSFVKRAKWDAWNQLGDMSSRRAMRLYLKEMDKVQPEWKQAVKAAHEIKLRSKL
;
A
#
# COMPACT_ATOMS: atom_id res chain seq x y z
N MET A 1 8.15 27.22 -2.91
CA MET A 1 7.93 25.75 -2.99
C MET A 1 7.02 25.53 -4.17
N ASP A 2 7.44 24.75 -5.17
CA ASP A 2 6.64 24.54 -6.38
C ASP A 2 5.45 23.60 -6.12
N ASP A 3 4.33 23.84 -6.81
CA ASP A 3 3.08 23.09 -6.67
C ASP A 3 3.23 21.59 -6.94
N SER A 4 4.17 21.21 -7.80
CA SER A 4 4.46 19.81 -8.12
C SER A 4 5.04 19.05 -6.91
N GLU A 5 5.93 19.69 -6.16
CA GLU A 5 6.55 19.10 -4.97
C GLU A 5 5.53 18.98 -3.82
N LEU A 6 4.64 19.96 -3.68
CA LEU A 6 3.53 19.87 -2.73
C LEU A 6 2.62 18.66 -3.05
N LYS A 7 2.21 18.52 -4.32
CA LYS A 7 1.39 17.39 -4.77
C LYS A 7 2.07 16.05 -4.50
N ARG A 8 3.39 15.97 -4.70
CA ARG A 8 4.20 14.79 -4.41
C ARG A 8 4.18 14.44 -2.92
N ARG A 9 4.51 15.39 -2.04
CA ARG A 9 4.53 15.15 -0.58
C ARG A 9 3.16 14.75 -0.05
N MET A 10 2.10 15.35 -0.58
CA MET A 10 0.73 14.98 -0.23
C MET A 10 0.36 13.56 -0.67
N LEU A 11 0.84 13.11 -1.85
CA LEU A 11 0.66 11.74 -2.31
C LEU A 11 1.40 10.75 -1.41
N GLU A 12 2.67 11.02 -1.10
CA GLU A 12 3.50 10.19 -0.23
C GLU A 12 2.86 10.04 1.16
N ARG A 13 2.40 11.16 1.74
CA ARG A 13 1.70 11.16 3.03
C ARG A 13 0.41 10.32 3.01
N LYS A 14 -0.41 10.45 1.97
CA LYS A 14 -1.64 9.64 1.83
C LYS A 14 -1.32 8.16 1.71
N PHE A 15 -0.28 7.82 0.94
CA PHE A 15 0.20 6.46 0.78
C PHE A 15 0.67 5.86 2.12
N GLU A 16 1.49 6.58 2.88
CA GLU A 16 1.95 6.14 4.21
C GLU A 16 0.78 5.86 5.16
N LEU A 17 -0.23 6.73 5.18
CA LEU A 17 -1.43 6.54 5.98
C LEU A 17 -2.20 5.28 5.57
N ALA A 18 -2.34 5.02 4.27
CA ALA A 18 -3.00 3.82 3.76
C ALA A 18 -2.22 2.53 4.09
N VAL A 19 -0.89 2.55 3.97
CA VAL A 19 -0.02 1.43 4.37
C VAL A 19 -0.13 1.17 5.87
N GLY A 20 -0.15 2.23 6.69
CA GLY A 20 -0.35 2.11 8.13
C GLY A 20 -1.73 1.51 8.48
N TYR A 21 -2.77 1.89 7.76
CA TYR A 21 -4.10 1.30 7.89
C TYR A 21 -4.11 -0.20 7.53
N ALA A 22 -3.55 -0.58 6.38
CA ALA A 22 -3.50 -1.96 5.91
C ALA A 22 -2.74 -2.90 6.86
N ASN A 23 -1.73 -2.38 7.57
CA ASN A 23 -0.88 -3.16 8.48
C ASN A 23 -1.41 -3.25 9.92
N ARG A 24 -2.57 -2.67 10.24
CA ARG A 24 -3.13 -2.72 11.60
C ARG A 24 -3.28 -4.18 12.07
N PRO A 25 -3.02 -4.48 13.36
CA PRO A 25 -3.04 -5.84 13.88
C PRO A 25 -4.45 -6.45 13.95
N ASN A 26 -5.50 -5.63 13.84
CA ASN A 26 -6.87 -6.11 13.86
C ASN A 26 -7.19 -6.89 12.57
N LYS A 27 -7.35 -8.21 12.71
CA LYS A 27 -7.61 -9.14 11.61
C LYS A 27 -8.96 -8.89 10.94
N ASP A 28 -9.95 -8.34 11.65
CA ASP A 28 -11.29 -8.08 11.10
C ASP A 28 -11.25 -7.03 9.98
N GLN A 29 -10.27 -6.12 10.01
CA GLN A 29 -10.06 -5.12 8.94
C GLN A 29 -9.20 -5.66 7.78
N ARG A 30 -8.36 -6.68 8.02
CA ARG A 30 -7.67 -7.41 6.93
C ARG A 30 -8.57 -8.43 6.26
N GLY A 31 -9.66 -8.83 6.92
CA GLY A 31 -10.62 -9.82 6.44
C GLY A 31 -11.35 -9.42 5.15
N GLY A 32 -11.30 -8.16 4.76
CA GLY A 32 -11.93 -7.69 3.51
C GLY A 32 -11.06 -7.79 2.25
N MET A 33 -9.81 -8.26 2.32
CA MET A 33 -8.96 -8.47 1.13
C MET A 33 -8.66 -9.95 0.92
N ASP A 34 -9.08 -10.46 -0.23
CA ASP A 34 -8.71 -11.79 -0.71
C ASP A 34 -7.20 -11.89 -1.00
N THR A 35 -6.71 -13.11 -1.24
CA THR A 35 -5.28 -13.35 -1.49
C THR A 35 -4.76 -12.57 -2.71
N ALA A 36 -5.59 -12.40 -3.74
CA ALA A 36 -5.22 -11.64 -4.94
C ALA A 36 -5.02 -10.16 -4.61
N GLY A 37 -5.93 -9.55 -3.85
CA GLY A 37 -5.79 -8.19 -3.33
C GLY A 37 -4.53 -8.03 -2.49
N GLN A 38 -4.25 -8.95 -1.58
CA GLN A 38 -3.03 -8.91 -0.74
C GLN A 38 -1.74 -8.92 -1.58
N LEU A 39 -1.69 -9.73 -2.63
CA LEU A 39 -0.55 -9.78 -3.55
C LEU A 39 -0.41 -8.49 -4.37
N LEU A 40 -1.52 -7.93 -4.84
CA LEU A 40 -1.55 -6.65 -5.54
C LEU A 40 -1.00 -5.52 -4.66
N PHE A 41 -1.49 -5.39 -3.43
CA PHE A 41 -1.00 -4.38 -2.49
C PHE A 41 0.46 -4.60 -2.14
N TYR A 42 0.91 -5.85 -2.02
CA TYR A 42 2.33 -6.15 -1.83
C TYR A 42 3.16 -5.64 -3.02
N GLY A 43 2.80 -5.99 -4.26
CA GLY A 43 3.52 -5.54 -5.45
C GLY A 43 3.59 -4.02 -5.56
N LEU A 44 2.45 -3.34 -5.40
CA LEU A 44 2.36 -1.88 -5.45
C LEU A 44 3.17 -1.22 -4.33
N TYR A 45 3.15 -1.77 -3.11
CA TYR A 45 3.97 -1.27 -2.01
C TYR A 45 5.46 -1.39 -2.32
N LYS A 46 5.90 -2.56 -2.82
CA LYS A 46 7.29 -2.79 -3.20
C LYS A 46 7.73 -1.86 -4.32
N GLN A 47 6.90 -1.68 -5.35
CA GLN A 47 7.19 -0.74 -6.44
C GLN A 47 7.25 0.72 -5.97
N ALA A 48 6.34 1.13 -5.08
CA ALA A 48 6.31 2.47 -4.52
C ALA A 48 7.56 2.79 -3.69
N THR A 49 8.05 1.83 -2.91
CA THR A 49 9.13 2.03 -1.94
C THR A 49 10.52 1.65 -2.45
N GLN A 50 10.61 0.71 -3.37
CA GLN A 50 11.88 0.14 -3.86
C GLN A 50 12.05 0.25 -5.38
N GLY A 51 11.01 0.69 -6.10
CA GLY A 51 11.03 0.76 -7.56
C GLY A 51 10.91 -0.62 -8.23
N PRO A 52 11.35 -0.73 -9.51
CA PRO A 52 11.27 -1.97 -10.28
C PRO A 52 11.90 -3.18 -9.58
N CYS A 53 11.29 -4.36 -9.75
CA CYS A 53 11.82 -5.60 -9.19
C CYS A 53 13.18 -5.95 -9.82
N LYS A 54 14.21 -6.05 -8.98
CA LYS A 54 15.57 -6.47 -9.37
C LYS A 54 15.98 -7.81 -8.74
N GLN A 55 15.07 -8.46 -8.03
CA GLN A 55 15.34 -9.71 -7.34
C GLN A 55 15.27 -10.89 -8.32
N LYS A 56 16.13 -11.89 -8.13
CA LYS A 56 16.03 -13.15 -8.89
C LYS A 56 14.71 -13.86 -8.59
N ALA A 57 14.14 -14.50 -9.61
CA ALA A 57 12.91 -15.26 -9.45
C ALA A 57 13.09 -16.40 -8.43
N PRO A 58 12.22 -16.53 -7.43
CA PRO A 58 12.21 -17.66 -6.52
C PRO A 58 11.88 -18.98 -7.23
N SER A 59 12.27 -20.10 -6.60
CA SER A 59 11.86 -21.44 -7.03
C SER A 59 10.34 -21.54 -7.16
N SER A 60 9.86 -22.19 -8.22
CA SER A 60 8.44 -22.45 -8.46
C SER A 60 7.79 -23.28 -7.35
N LEU A 61 8.57 -24.09 -6.64
CA LEU A 61 8.12 -24.87 -5.48
C LEU A 61 7.81 -23.99 -4.25
N SER A 62 8.27 -22.73 -4.23
CA SER A 62 7.97 -21.77 -3.17
C SER A 62 6.78 -20.88 -3.55
N PHE A 63 5.58 -21.45 -3.65
CA PHE A 63 4.38 -20.77 -4.18
C PHE A 63 4.14 -19.35 -3.63
N VAL A 64 4.21 -19.15 -2.31
CA VAL A 64 3.97 -17.84 -1.69
C VAL A 64 5.06 -16.82 -2.07
N LYS A 65 6.33 -17.23 -2.03
CA LYS A 65 7.45 -16.35 -2.39
C LYS A 65 7.39 -16.01 -3.87
N ARG A 66 7.06 -16.99 -4.70
CA ARG A 66 6.92 -16.84 -6.14
C ARG A 66 5.77 -15.89 -6.48
N ALA A 67 4.58 -16.07 -5.90
CA ALA A 67 3.43 -15.19 -6.13
C ALA A 67 3.71 -13.73 -5.72
N LYS A 68 4.39 -13.50 -4.59
CA LYS A 68 4.83 -12.16 -4.18
C LYS A 68 5.82 -11.55 -5.17
N TRP A 69 6.78 -12.34 -5.62
CA TRP A 69 7.75 -11.91 -6.62
C TRP A 69 7.07 -11.60 -7.95
N ASP A 70 6.18 -12.46 -8.44
CA ASP A 70 5.43 -12.26 -9.68
C ASP A 70 4.60 -10.96 -9.61
N ALA A 71 3.87 -10.74 -8.52
CA ALA A 71 3.06 -9.55 -8.30
C ALA A 71 3.87 -8.24 -8.29
N TRP A 72 5.14 -8.27 -7.85
CA TRP A 72 6.04 -7.12 -7.95
C TRP A 72 6.70 -7.03 -9.32
N ASN A 73 7.18 -8.14 -9.87
CA ASN A 73 7.90 -8.20 -11.14
C ASN A 73 7.03 -7.77 -12.32
N GLN A 74 5.74 -8.15 -12.33
CA GLN A 74 4.81 -7.78 -13.40
C GLN A 74 4.54 -6.27 -13.52
N LEU A 75 4.92 -5.47 -12.50
CA LEU A 75 4.76 -4.01 -12.53
C LEU A 75 5.85 -3.32 -13.37
N GLY A 76 6.91 -4.03 -13.74
CA GLY A 76 7.95 -3.56 -14.65
C GLY A 76 8.60 -2.24 -14.21
N ASP A 77 8.65 -1.28 -15.13
CA ASP A 77 9.27 0.03 -14.97
C ASP A 77 8.34 1.08 -14.33
N MET A 78 7.20 0.66 -13.76
CA MET A 78 6.24 1.57 -13.14
C MET A 78 6.90 2.48 -12.10
N SER A 79 6.77 3.80 -12.27
CA SER A 79 7.33 4.76 -11.32
C SER A 79 6.69 4.66 -9.93
N SER A 80 7.46 4.98 -8.89
CA SER A 80 6.99 5.00 -7.49
C SER A 80 5.71 5.83 -7.32
N ARG A 81 5.63 7.00 -7.94
CA ARG A 81 4.45 7.87 -7.89
C ARG A 81 3.22 7.21 -8.50
N ARG A 82 3.38 6.46 -9.60
CA ARG A 82 2.27 5.72 -10.22
C ARG A 82 1.82 4.57 -9.33
N ALA A 83 2.76 3.83 -8.73
CA ALA A 83 2.46 2.75 -7.79
C ALA A 83 1.68 3.27 -6.55
N MET A 84 2.10 4.39 -5.95
CA MET A 84 1.38 5.02 -4.82
C MET A 84 -0.06 5.40 -5.18
N ARG A 85 -0.26 6.00 -6.36
CA ARG A 85 -1.62 6.36 -6.83
C ARG A 85 -2.50 5.14 -7.05
N LEU A 86 -1.96 4.08 -7.66
CA LEU A 86 -2.68 2.83 -7.84
C LEU A 86 -3.01 2.17 -6.50
N TYR A 87 -2.07 2.15 -5.56
CA TYR A 87 -2.30 1.62 -4.21
C TYR A 87 -3.50 2.32 -3.55
N LEU A 88 -3.53 3.66 -3.57
CA LEU A 88 -4.63 4.43 -2.99
C LEU A 88 -5.96 4.19 -3.73
N LYS A 89 -5.91 4.11 -5.07
CA LYS A 89 -7.09 3.84 -5.89
C LYS A 89 -7.70 2.47 -5.58
N GLU A 90 -6.88 1.44 -5.43
CA GLU A 90 -7.38 0.11 -5.08
C GLU A 90 -7.86 0.06 -3.64
N MET A 91 -7.17 0.72 -2.70
CA MET A 91 -7.61 0.84 -1.30
C MET A 91 -9.00 1.47 -1.19
N ASP A 92 -9.25 2.54 -1.95
CA ASP A 92 -10.57 3.20 -2.01
C ASP A 92 -11.69 2.26 -2.48
N LYS A 93 -11.38 1.25 -3.30
CA LYS A 93 -12.37 0.27 -3.79
C LYS A 93 -12.60 -0.85 -2.78
N VAL A 94 -11.53 -1.41 -2.22
CA VAL A 94 -11.64 -2.62 -1.39
C VAL A 94 -11.96 -2.33 0.08
N GLN A 95 -11.62 -1.13 0.55
CA GLN A 95 -11.75 -0.71 1.95
C GLN A 95 -12.22 0.76 1.99
N PRO A 96 -13.41 1.11 1.47
CA PRO A 96 -13.85 2.50 1.34
C PRO A 96 -13.81 3.30 2.66
N GLU A 97 -13.93 2.63 3.80
CA GLU A 97 -13.92 3.22 5.15
C GLU A 97 -12.52 3.54 5.70
N TRP A 98 -11.44 3.23 4.96
CA TRP A 98 -10.07 3.37 5.47
C TRP A 98 -9.73 4.81 5.88
N LYS A 99 -10.23 5.81 5.16
CA LYS A 99 -9.96 7.23 5.42
C LYS A 99 -10.60 7.67 6.73
N GLN A 100 -11.85 7.28 6.96
CA GLN A 100 -12.60 7.54 8.19
C GLN A 100 -11.90 6.89 9.38
N ALA A 101 -11.48 5.62 9.22
CA ALA A 101 -10.78 4.89 10.26
C ALA A 101 -9.38 5.44 10.58
N VAL A 102 -8.69 6.06 9.61
CA VAL A 102 -7.44 6.80 9.85
C VAL A 102 -7.72 8.09 10.61
N LYS A 103 -8.75 8.86 10.22
CA LYS A 103 -9.14 10.11 10.87
C LYS A 103 -9.56 9.87 12.33
N ALA A 104 -10.44 8.90 12.58
CA ALA A 104 -10.90 8.55 13.92
C ALA A 104 -9.73 8.14 14.84
N ALA A 105 -8.80 7.32 14.35
CA ALA A 105 -7.61 6.95 15.12
C ALA A 105 -6.71 8.14 15.46
N HIS A 106 -6.60 9.12 14.55
CA HIS A 106 -5.85 10.35 14.82
C HIS A 106 -6.50 11.20 15.91
N GLU A 107 -7.83 11.36 15.86
CA GLU A 107 -8.59 12.12 16.87
C GLU A 107 -8.53 11.47 18.26
N ILE A 108 -8.65 10.14 18.34
CA ILE A 108 -8.51 9.40 19.61
C ILE A 108 -7.14 9.63 20.22
N LYS A 109 -6.07 9.56 19.41
CA LYS A 109 -4.70 9.79 19.87
C LYS A 109 -4.45 11.23 20.34
N LEU A 110 -5.16 12.20 19.78
CA LEU A 110 -5.08 13.60 20.22
C LEU A 110 -5.77 13.77 21.58
N ARG A 111 -6.95 13.16 21.76
CA ARG A 111 -7.71 13.20 23.02
C ARG A 111 -7.00 12.48 24.16
N SER A 112 -6.27 11.40 23.90
CA SER A 112 -5.56 10.64 24.93
C SER A 112 -4.24 11.28 25.40
N LYS A 113 -3.86 12.43 24.84
CA LYS A 113 -2.67 13.21 25.21
C LYS A 113 -3.00 14.47 26.02
N LEU A 114 -4.28 14.75 26.21
CA LEU A 114 -4.82 15.74 27.13
C LEU A 114 -5.14 15.05 28.46
#